data_AF-A0A7S1ZCH8-F1
#
_entry.id   AF-A0A7S1ZCH8-F1
#
_cell.length_a   1.000
_cell.length_b   1.000
_cell.length_c   1.000
_cell.angle_alpha   90.00
_cell.angle_beta   90.00
_cell.angle_gamma   90.00
#
_symmetry.space_group_name_H-M   'P 1'
#
loop_
_entity.id
_entity.type
_entity.pdbx_description
1 polymer ?
#
loop_
_entity_poly.entity_id
_entity_poly.type
_entity_poly.pdbx_seq_one_letter_code
_entity_poly.pdbx_strand_id
1 'polypeptide(L)'
;QQMQRESRLSGTPQQRWLSSFRRSDPRYKILKFFNDIANDGAKDIMKGGGVQKESEIQPILRPFQKASVFTVWRPTSQESIRKMMTGEGTGKGLDIKGKSAKCGVLSAFVPFLQIYEENHKNRIRECVRDASMKVFYKTQKGRDEAVELLQDVVEMMMFYVQDAME
;
A
#
# COMPACT_ATOMS: atom_id res chain seq x y z
N GLN A 1 35.85 10.38 -16.94
CA GLN A 1 36.10 9.00 -16.46
C GLN A 1 35.06 8.57 -15.42
N GLN A 2 33.77 8.72 -15.74
CA GLN A 2 32.66 8.52 -14.80
C GLN A 2 31.68 7.49 -15.36
N MET A 3 32.23 6.43 -15.96
CA MET A 3 31.49 5.38 -16.64
C MET A 3 32.00 3.97 -16.26
N GLN A 4 32.68 3.85 -15.11
CA GLN A 4 33.30 2.59 -14.64
C GLN A 4 33.10 2.32 -13.14
N ARG A 5 32.00 2.80 -12.54
CA ARG A 5 31.69 2.55 -11.11
C ARG A 5 30.40 1.78 -10.86
N GLU A 6 29.85 1.12 -11.88
CA GLU A 6 28.98 -0.03 -11.65
C GLU A 6 29.84 -1.27 -11.75
N SER A 7 30.41 -1.65 -10.62
CA SER A 7 31.11 -2.92 -10.48
C SER A 7 30.16 -4.04 -10.88
N ARG A 8 30.62 -4.85 -11.83
CA ARG A 8 30.05 -6.13 -12.23
C ARG A 8 29.63 -6.87 -10.96
N LEU A 9 28.33 -7.11 -10.79
CA LEU A 9 27.84 -8.01 -9.74
C LEU A 9 28.38 -9.41 -10.07
N SER A 10 29.53 -9.75 -9.49
CA SER A 10 30.14 -11.08 -9.58
C SER A 10 29.21 -12.08 -8.89
N GLY A 11 28.52 -12.90 -9.68
CA GLY A 11 27.65 -13.94 -9.15
C GLY A 11 26.79 -14.63 -10.21
N THR A 12 26.29 -15.81 -9.86
CA THR A 12 25.37 -16.57 -10.71
C THR A 12 24.08 -15.78 -10.98
N PRO A 13 23.32 -16.10 -12.05
CA PRO A 13 22.01 -15.49 -12.29
C PRO A 13 21.08 -15.55 -11.07
N GLN A 14 21.11 -16.65 -10.33
CA GLN A 14 20.33 -16.86 -9.10
C GLN A 14 20.76 -15.88 -7.99
N GLN A 15 22.07 -15.66 -7.81
CA GLN A 15 22.59 -14.69 -6.84
C GLN A 15 22.20 -13.26 -7.21
N ARG A 16 22.23 -12.91 -8.51
CA ARG A 16 21.78 -11.61 -8.99
C ARG A 16 20.29 -11.41 -8.78
N TRP A 17 19.48 -12.42 -9.10
CA TRP A 17 18.03 -12.40 -8.85
C TRP A 17 17.72 -12.26 -7.36
N LEU A 18 18.34 -13.07 -6.50
CA LEU A 18 18.12 -13.03 -5.06
C LEU A 18 18.53 -11.67 -4.47
N SER A 19 19.63 -11.10 -4.94
CA SER A 19 20.07 -9.75 -4.57
C SER A 19 19.04 -8.70 -4.99
N SER A 20 18.53 -8.78 -6.22
CA SER A 20 17.48 -7.90 -6.71
C SER A 20 16.18 -8.04 -5.91
N PHE A 21 15.75 -9.26 -5.64
CA PHE A 21 14.56 -9.54 -4.85
C PHE A 21 14.70 -9.02 -3.42
N ARG A 22 15.84 -9.25 -2.76
CA ARG A 22 16.13 -8.68 -1.43
C ARG A 22 16.04 -7.15 -1.42
N ARG A 23 16.47 -6.48 -2.49
CA ARG A 23 16.40 -5.01 -2.62
C ARG A 23 14.95 -4.48 -2.76
N SER A 24 13.99 -5.35 -3.09
CA SER A 24 12.57 -4.97 -3.12
C SER A 24 11.96 -4.86 -1.71
N ASP A 25 12.57 -5.48 -0.68
CA ASP A 25 12.10 -5.46 0.69
C ASP A 25 12.05 -4.02 1.24
N PRO A 26 10.88 -3.55 1.73
CA PRO A 26 10.76 -2.20 2.29
C PRO A 26 11.72 -1.95 3.46
N ARG A 27 12.05 -2.97 4.25
CA ARG A 27 13.01 -2.85 5.37
C ARG A 27 14.42 -2.59 4.86
N TYR A 28 14.81 -3.24 3.76
CA TYR A 28 16.10 -3.00 3.12
C TYR A 28 16.17 -1.57 2.57
N LYS A 29 15.10 -1.09 1.93
CA LYS A 29 15.05 0.28 1.40
C LYS A 29 15.20 1.33 2.50
N ILE A 30 14.50 1.13 3.63
CA ILE A 30 14.61 1.97 4.83
C ILE A 30 16.05 1.95 5.35
N LEU A 31 16.62 0.76 5.58
CA LEU A 31 17.97 0.61 6.09
C LEU A 31 19.00 1.31 5.18
N LYS A 32 18.90 1.07 3.87
CA LYS A 32 19.77 1.68 2.87
C LYS A 32 19.69 3.21 2.94
N PHE A 33 18.48 3.76 2.93
CA PHE A 33 18.26 5.21 3.01
C PHE A 33 18.94 5.84 4.23
N PHE A 34 18.74 5.27 5.42
CA PHE A 34 19.35 5.82 6.64
C PHE A 34 20.87 5.59 6.70
N ASN A 35 21.38 4.48 6.17
CA ASN A 35 22.82 4.27 6.04
C ASN A 35 23.47 5.26 5.08
N ASP A 36 22.83 5.52 3.93
CA ASP A 36 23.31 6.48 2.94
C ASP A 36 23.33 7.90 3.56
N ILE A 37 22.30 8.28 4.32
CA ILE A 37 22.29 9.54 5.09
C ILE A 37 23.41 9.60 6.13
N ALA A 38 23.63 8.52 6.88
CA ALA A 38 24.62 8.51 7.94
C ALA A 38 26.06 8.55 7.41
N ASN A 39 26.35 7.89 6.29
CA ASN A 39 27.69 7.78 5.72
C ASN A 39 28.06 8.98 4.84
N ASP A 40 27.18 9.39 3.94
CA ASP A 40 27.49 10.40 2.92
C ASP A 40 27.01 11.80 3.33
N GLY A 41 26.17 11.89 4.36
CA GLY A 41 25.47 13.12 4.71
C GLY A 41 24.42 13.50 3.64
N ALA A 42 23.37 14.22 4.04
CA ALA A 42 22.25 14.50 3.13
C ALA A 42 22.65 15.33 1.89
N LYS A 43 23.84 15.93 1.86
CA LYS A 43 24.35 16.75 0.74
C LYS A 43 24.99 15.94 -0.38
N ASP A 44 25.59 14.78 -0.11
CA ASP A 44 26.23 13.94 -1.15
C ASP A 44 25.31 12.85 -1.73
N ILE A 45 24.15 12.56 -1.13
CA ILE A 45 23.06 11.77 -1.74
C ILE A 45 22.63 12.34 -3.10
N MET A 46 22.83 13.65 -3.30
CA MET A 46 22.47 14.37 -4.51
C MET A 46 23.40 14.07 -5.70
N LYS A 47 24.64 13.62 -5.45
CA LYS A 47 25.60 13.26 -6.52
C LYS A 47 25.39 11.86 -7.09
N GLY A 48 24.65 11.00 -6.38
CA GLY A 48 24.40 9.59 -6.72
C GLY A 48 23.11 9.31 -7.49
N GLY A 49 22.38 10.35 -7.94
CA GLY A 49 21.19 10.21 -8.79
C GLY A 49 19.84 10.09 -8.08
N GLY A 50 19.74 10.42 -6.79
CA GLY A 50 18.49 10.25 -6.02
C GLY A 50 17.63 11.49 -5.85
N VAL A 51 18.22 12.68 -5.70
CA VAL A 51 17.51 13.95 -5.37
C VAL A 51 18.31 15.08 -6.01
N GLN A 52 17.68 16.00 -6.75
CA GLN A 52 18.39 16.99 -7.57
C GLN A 52 18.46 18.39 -6.93
N LYS A 53 17.72 18.66 -5.85
CA LYS A 53 17.75 19.97 -5.15
C LYS A 53 17.69 19.85 -3.63
N GLU A 54 18.46 20.67 -2.92
CA GLU A 54 18.48 20.76 -1.45
C GLU A 54 17.12 21.21 -0.86
N SER A 55 16.24 21.76 -1.71
CA SER A 55 14.83 22.05 -1.41
C SER A 55 13.91 20.82 -1.34
N GLU A 56 14.33 19.67 -1.87
CA GLU A 56 13.57 18.40 -1.84
C GLU A 56 13.86 17.56 -0.60
N ILE A 57 14.94 17.88 0.13
CA ILE A 57 15.22 17.28 1.43
C ILE A 57 14.16 17.78 2.40
N GLN A 58 13.26 16.88 2.80
CA GLN A 58 12.18 17.22 3.74
C GLN A 58 12.79 17.91 4.98
N PRO A 59 12.22 19.04 5.44
CA PRO A 59 12.81 19.84 6.52
C PRO A 59 13.15 19.03 7.79
N ILE A 60 12.38 17.98 8.05
CA ILE A 60 12.61 17.04 9.17
C ILE A 60 13.96 16.30 9.08
N LEU A 61 14.55 16.18 7.89
CA LEU A 61 15.78 15.43 7.65
C LEU A 61 17.06 16.27 7.80
N ARG A 62 16.95 17.60 7.84
CA ARG A 62 18.10 18.52 8.00
C ARG A 62 18.95 18.29 9.27
N PRO A 63 18.38 18.04 10.47
CA PRO A 63 19.20 17.76 11.66
C PRO A 63 19.99 16.45 11.58
N PHE A 64 19.67 15.56 10.63
CA PHE A 64 20.34 14.26 10.49
C PHE A 64 21.55 14.29 9.55
N GLN A 65 21.98 15.45 9.06
CA GLN A 65 23.07 15.60 8.08
C GLN A 65 24.42 15.00 8.49
N LYS A 66 24.65 14.71 9.79
CA LYS A 66 25.84 14.02 10.34
C LYS A 66 25.54 13.21 11.62
N ALA A 67 24.28 12.85 11.85
CA ALA A 67 23.89 12.18 13.10
C ALA A 67 23.88 10.65 12.92
N SER A 68 24.35 9.91 13.92
CA SER A 68 24.09 8.46 13.99
C SER A 68 22.58 8.24 14.16
N VAL A 69 21.90 7.84 13.09
CA VAL A 69 20.45 7.63 13.14
C VAL A 69 20.14 6.21 13.61
N PHE A 70 19.43 6.09 14.73
CA PHE A 70 18.81 4.85 15.15
C PHE A 70 17.30 4.94 14.93
N THR A 71 16.74 4.04 14.12
CA THR A 71 15.31 4.04 13.79
C THR A 71 14.61 2.84 14.41
N VAL A 72 13.42 3.06 14.96
CA VAL A 72 12.55 2.01 15.49
C VAL A 72 11.30 1.90 14.63
N TRP A 73 10.94 0.67 14.25
CA TRP A 73 9.79 0.38 13.41
C TRP A 73 8.82 -0.54 14.15
N ARG A 74 7.52 -0.35 13.92
CA ARG A 74 6.50 -1.27 14.45
C ARG A 74 6.56 -2.60 13.67
N PRO A 75 6.23 -3.73 14.33
CA PRO A 75 6.09 -5.00 13.63
C PRO A 75 5.08 -4.91 12.48
N THR A 76 5.43 -5.49 11.34
CA THR A 76 4.58 -5.61 10.15
C THR A 76 4.47 -7.08 9.79
N SER A 77 3.31 -7.54 9.33
CA SER A 77 3.12 -8.96 8.98
C SER A 77 4.00 -9.34 7.78
N GLN A 78 4.44 -10.61 7.75
CA GLN A 78 5.24 -11.12 6.63
C GLN A 78 4.45 -11.06 5.32
N GLU A 79 3.14 -11.29 5.37
CA GLU A 79 2.27 -11.22 4.20
C GLU A 79 2.16 -9.80 3.64
N SER A 80 2.08 -8.78 4.50
CA SER A 80 2.13 -7.38 4.05
C SER A 80 3.48 -7.05 3.41
N ILE A 81 4.59 -7.55 3.97
CA ILE A 81 5.92 -7.36 3.38
C ILE A 81 6.01 -8.04 2.02
N ARG A 82 5.55 -9.29 1.90
CA ARG A 82 5.50 -10.04 0.63
C ARG A 82 4.72 -9.27 -0.42
N LYS A 83 3.52 -8.79 -0.10
CA LYS A 83 2.67 -8.02 -1.03
C LYS A 83 3.30 -6.70 -1.47
N MET A 84 4.03 -6.02 -0.58
CA MET A 84 4.80 -4.84 -0.95
C MET A 84 6.00 -5.16 -1.84
N MET A 85 6.66 -6.30 -1.63
CA MET A 85 7.78 -6.76 -2.45
C MET A 85 7.33 -7.20 -3.85
N THR A 86 6.18 -7.86 -3.97
CA THR A 86 5.62 -8.32 -5.25
C THR A 86 4.85 -7.23 -6.00
N GLY A 87 4.54 -6.10 -5.34
CA GLY A 87 3.73 -5.02 -5.92
C GLY A 87 2.22 -5.30 -5.91
N GLU A 88 1.76 -6.37 -5.25
CA GLU A 88 0.33 -6.65 -5.05
C GLU A 88 -0.35 -5.63 -4.13
N GLY A 89 0.40 -4.88 -3.32
CA GLY A 89 -0.13 -3.88 -2.42
C GLY A 89 0.90 -2.83 -2.02
N THR A 90 0.42 -1.71 -1.47
CA THR A 90 1.25 -0.62 -0.96
C THR A 90 1.00 -0.40 0.53
N GLY A 91 1.93 0.30 1.18
CA GLY A 91 1.69 0.81 2.53
C GLY A 91 0.45 1.72 2.56
N LYS A 92 -0.25 1.74 3.69
CA LYS A 92 -1.42 2.59 3.87
C LYS A 92 -1.02 4.02 4.24
N GLY A 93 -1.72 5.00 3.67
CA GLY A 93 -1.58 6.41 4.01
C GLY A 93 -2.21 6.76 5.36
N LEU A 94 -1.97 8.00 5.81
CA LEU A 94 -2.52 8.51 7.08
C LEU A 94 -4.05 8.68 7.05
N ASP A 95 -4.62 8.80 5.86
CA ASP A 95 -6.04 8.87 5.52
C ASP A 95 -6.76 7.52 5.70
N ILE A 96 -6.04 6.40 5.61
CA ILE A 96 -6.62 5.05 5.77
C ILE A 96 -6.57 4.59 7.24
N LYS A 97 -7.71 4.75 7.93
CA LYS A 97 -7.84 4.39 9.35
C LYS A 97 -8.14 2.90 9.61
N GLY A 98 -8.52 2.14 8.58
CA GLY A 98 -8.87 0.73 8.71
C GLY A 98 -7.71 -0.18 9.16
N LYS A 99 -8.07 -1.31 9.78
CA LYS A 99 -7.14 -2.40 10.13
C LYS A 99 -6.96 -3.36 8.95
N SER A 100 -5.75 -3.87 8.76
CA SER A 100 -5.51 -4.91 7.75
C SER A 100 -6.10 -6.25 8.21
N ALA A 101 -6.66 -7.02 7.29
CA ALA A 101 -7.08 -8.39 7.56
C ALA A 101 -5.86 -9.26 7.91
N LYS A 102 -6.05 -10.18 8.87
CA LYS A 102 -4.97 -11.04 9.38
C LYS A 102 -4.79 -12.34 8.59
N CYS A 103 -5.86 -12.84 7.96
CA CYS A 103 -5.89 -14.13 7.27
C CYS A 103 -6.92 -14.13 6.13
N GLY A 104 -6.95 -15.23 5.37
CA GLY A 104 -7.88 -15.42 4.25
C GLY A 104 -7.43 -14.72 2.96
N VAL A 105 -8.33 -14.68 1.97
CA VAL A 105 -8.08 -14.13 0.63
C VAL A 105 -7.69 -12.65 0.67
N LEU A 106 -8.23 -11.90 1.64
CA LEU A 106 -7.96 -10.47 1.83
C LEU A 106 -6.79 -10.20 2.79
N SER A 107 -6.04 -11.22 3.20
CA SER A 107 -4.92 -11.07 4.14
C SER A 107 -3.98 -9.93 3.71
N ALA A 108 -3.53 -9.14 4.68
CA ALA A 108 -2.67 -7.97 4.49
C ALA A 108 -3.27 -6.78 3.71
N PHE A 109 -4.50 -6.86 3.21
CA PHE A 109 -5.26 -5.70 2.71
C PHE A 109 -6.12 -5.09 3.81
N VAL A 110 -6.56 -3.85 3.59
CA VAL A 110 -7.57 -3.18 4.43
C VAL A 110 -8.93 -3.44 3.79
N PRO A 111 -9.78 -4.33 4.34
CA PRO A 111 -11.10 -4.55 3.79
C PRO A 111 -11.94 -3.29 3.90
N PHE A 112 -12.76 -3.02 2.88
CA PHE A 112 -13.71 -1.91 2.88
C PHE A 112 -14.72 -2.06 4.02
N LEU A 113 -15.33 -3.25 4.13
CA LEU A 113 -16.21 -3.60 5.23
C LEU A 113 -15.38 -4.20 6.37
N GLN A 114 -15.28 -3.45 7.47
CA GLN A 114 -14.55 -3.90 8.67
C GLN A 114 -15.52 -4.33 9.76
N ILE A 115 -15.77 -5.63 9.85
CA ILE A 115 -16.48 -6.20 10.98
C ILE A 115 -15.43 -6.49 12.06
N TYR A 116 -15.35 -5.61 13.05
CA TYR A 116 -14.34 -5.68 14.10
C TYR A 116 -14.63 -6.79 15.13
N GLU A 117 -15.91 -7.10 15.37
CA GLU A 117 -16.38 -8.13 16.30
C GLU A 117 -17.53 -8.89 15.65
N GLU A 118 -17.65 -10.20 15.88
CA GLU A 118 -18.77 -10.99 15.33
C GLU A 118 -20.14 -10.43 15.74
N ASN A 119 -20.25 -9.92 16.96
CA ASN A 119 -21.45 -9.24 17.44
C ASN A 119 -21.80 -7.96 16.67
N HIS A 120 -20.85 -7.36 15.92
CA HIS A 120 -21.13 -6.21 15.07
C HIS A 120 -21.91 -6.57 13.81
N LYS A 121 -21.96 -7.85 13.40
CA LYS A 121 -22.88 -8.29 12.34
C LYS A 121 -24.33 -7.97 12.71
N ASN A 122 -24.67 -8.13 13.98
CA ASN A 122 -26.00 -7.82 14.51
C ASN A 122 -26.30 -6.31 14.58
N ARG A 123 -25.29 -5.46 14.34
CA ARG A 123 -25.41 -3.98 14.31
C ARG A 123 -25.42 -3.43 12.89
N ILE A 124 -25.22 -4.27 11.87
CA ILE A 124 -25.45 -3.90 10.49
C ILE A 124 -26.96 -3.73 10.39
N ARG A 125 -27.42 -2.47 10.42
CA ARG A 125 -28.82 -2.16 10.18
C ARG A 125 -29.17 -2.65 8.77
N GLU A 126 -30.40 -3.12 8.59
CA GLU A 126 -30.99 -3.19 7.26
C GLU A 126 -30.72 -1.87 6.53
N CYS A 127 -30.34 -1.98 5.25
CA CYS A 127 -30.17 -0.80 4.43
C CYS A 127 -31.48 -0.01 4.49
N VAL A 128 -31.47 1.13 5.18
CA VAL A 128 -32.65 1.98 5.30
C VAL A 128 -33.03 2.37 3.89
N ARG A 129 -34.30 2.21 3.50
CA ARG A 129 -34.79 2.42 2.12
C ARG A 129 -34.32 3.76 1.49
N ASP A 130 -34.00 4.76 2.32
CA ASP A 130 -33.59 6.10 1.90
C ASP A 130 -32.09 6.42 2.09
N ALA A 131 -31.28 5.45 2.51
CA ALA A 131 -29.84 5.66 2.66
C ALA A 131 -29.15 5.63 1.29
N SER A 132 -28.83 6.80 0.74
CA SER A 132 -28.07 6.90 -0.50
C SER A 132 -26.57 6.69 -0.26
N MET A 133 -25.99 5.72 -0.98
CA MET A 133 -24.53 5.50 -1.03
C MET A 133 -24.00 5.98 -2.38
N LYS A 134 -22.95 6.81 -2.34
CA LYS A 134 -22.31 7.34 -3.56
C LYS A 134 -21.01 6.60 -3.83
N VAL A 135 -20.98 5.86 -4.94
CA VAL A 135 -19.79 5.11 -5.39
C VAL A 135 -19.12 5.88 -6.52
N PHE A 136 -17.81 6.10 -6.42
CA PHE A 136 -17.03 6.79 -7.44
C PHE A 136 -16.24 5.79 -8.27
N TYR A 137 -16.34 5.90 -9.59
CA TYR A 137 -15.63 5.04 -10.53
C TYR A 137 -14.50 5.82 -11.21
N LYS A 138 -13.37 5.15 -11.43
CA LYS A 138 -12.19 5.76 -12.06
C LYS A 138 -12.45 6.19 -13.51
N THR A 139 -13.36 5.50 -14.21
CA THR A 139 -13.72 5.79 -15.60
C THR A 139 -15.24 5.78 -15.75
N GLN A 140 -15.74 6.52 -16.73
CA GLN A 140 -17.15 6.52 -17.09
C GLN A 140 -17.63 5.12 -17.49
N LYS A 141 -16.84 4.41 -18.31
CA LYS A 141 -17.15 3.04 -18.73
C LYS A 141 -17.38 2.10 -17.55
N GLY A 142 -16.52 2.14 -16.54
CA GLY A 142 -16.66 1.28 -15.35
C GLY A 142 -17.86 1.64 -14.47
N ARG A 143 -18.32 2.89 -14.50
CA ARG A 143 -19.59 3.28 -13.86
C ARG A 143 -20.77 2.66 -14.61
N ASP A 144 -20.77 2.80 -15.93
CA ASP A 144 -21.90 2.38 -16.77
C ASP A 144 -22.04 0.84 -16.74
N GLU A 145 -20.94 0.10 -16.82
CA GLU A 145 -20.91 -1.37 -16.63
C GLU A 145 -21.46 -1.80 -15.25
N ALA A 146 -21.15 -1.03 -14.19
CA ALA A 146 -21.64 -1.34 -12.86
C ALA A 146 -23.12 -0.99 -12.68
N VAL A 147 -23.62 0.05 -13.36
CA VAL A 147 -25.05 0.39 -13.37
C VAL A 147 -25.83 -0.73 -14.04
N GLU A 148 -25.40 -1.21 -15.20
CA GLU A 148 -26.05 -2.32 -15.90
C GLU A 148 -26.15 -3.57 -15.00
N LEU A 149 -25.04 -3.98 -14.37
CA LEU A 149 -25.03 -5.13 -13.46
C LEU A 149 -25.92 -4.94 -12.23
N LEU A 150 -25.97 -3.73 -11.68
CA LEU A 150 -26.79 -3.45 -10.51
C LEU A 150 -28.27 -3.34 -10.86
N GLN A 151 -28.61 -2.97 -12.10
CA GLN A 151 -29.98 -2.90 -12.59
C GLN A 151 -30.67 -4.26 -12.49
N ASP A 152 -30.01 -5.33 -12.96
CA ASP A 152 -30.52 -6.71 -12.89
C ASP A 152 -30.78 -7.14 -11.44
N VAL A 153 -29.87 -6.77 -10.53
CA VAL A 153 -30.00 -7.07 -9.10
C VAL A 153 -31.17 -6.30 -8.49
N VAL A 154 -31.38 -5.03 -8.88
CA VAL A 154 -32.51 -4.23 -8.43
C VAL A 154 -33.83 -4.84 -8.88
N GLU A 155 -33.94 -5.24 -10.15
CA GLU A 155 -35.16 -5.87 -10.70
C GLU A 155 -35.48 -7.18 -9.97
N MET A 156 -34.46 -8.03 -9.77
CA MET A 156 -34.60 -9.27 -9.02
C MET A 156 -35.04 -9.02 -7.56
N MET A 157 -34.43 -8.03 -6.89
CA MET A 157 -34.82 -7.68 -5.52
C MET A 157 -36.24 -7.14 -5.43
N MET A 158 -36.66 -6.30 -6.39
CA MET A 158 -38.03 -5.77 -6.44
C MET A 158 -39.05 -6.89 -6.65
N PHE A 159 -38.76 -7.85 -7.52
CA PHE A 159 -39.60 -9.04 -7.72
C PHE A 159 -39.81 -9.81 -6.41
N TYR A 160 -38.74 -10.16 -5.70
CA TYR A 160 -38.85 -10.90 -4.44
C TYR A 160 -39.54 -10.12 -3.32
N VAL A 161 -39.35 -8.79 -3.27
CA VAL A 161 -40.05 -7.95 -2.30
C VAL A 161 -41.55 -7.95 -2.58
N GLN A 162 -41.96 -7.93 -3.85
CA GLN A 162 -43.36 -7.92 -4.24
C GLN A 162 -44.04 -9.27 -3.98
N ASP A 163 -43.37 -10.38 -4.33
CA ASP A 163 -43.81 -11.75 -4.02
C ASP A 163 -43.97 -11.99 -2.52
N ALA A 164 -43.09 -11.43 -1.68
CA ALA A 164 -43.18 -11.55 -0.23
C ALA A 164 -44.26 -10.67 0.42
N MET A 165 -44.85 -9.73 -0.32
CA MET A 165 -45.91 -8.83 0.16
C MET A 165 -47.33 -9.27 -0.25
N GLU A 166 -47.45 -10.28 -1.12
CA GLU A 166 -48.70 -10.97 -1.48
C GLU A 166 -48.97 -12.18 -0.55
#